data_AF-A0A838JDJ7-F1
#
_entry.id   AF-A0A838JDJ7-F1
#
_cell.length_a   1.000
_cell.length_b   1.000
_cell.length_c   1.000
_cell.angle_alpha   90.00
_cell.angle_beta   90.00
_cell.angle_gamma   90.00
#
_symmetry.space_group_name_H-M   'P 1'
#
loop_
_entity.id
_entity.type
_entity.pdbx_description
1 polymer ?
#
loop_
_entity_poly.entity_id
_entity_poly.type
_entity_poly.pdbx_seq_one_letter_code
_entity_poly.pdbx_strand_id
1 'polypeptide(L)'
;MVDTTVILVVATTALSGVGAGASLDVSIKQLPARHRIGVIAYSVYSQATDLGTARVWYPPLGIGTLLLALATAMVAFFQHVTFAHALPIFLVAALWVVHVLITLIWALPTLPRQRQVAHDAPQLAALFNQFERLQTVRAALDVLIFGTTLWALVSYVS
;
A
#
# COMPACT_ATOMS: atom_id res chain seq x y z
N MET A 1 1.65 -32.72 1.42
CA MET A 1 2.59 -31.58 1.43
C MET A 1 1.82 -30.37 0.94
N VAL A 2 1.90 -29.23 1.63
CA VAL A 2 1.23 -28.01 1.15
C VAL A 2 1.99 -27.49 -0.06
N ASP A 3 1.28 -27.18 -1.15
CA ASP A 3 1.87 -26.60 -2.35
C ASP A 3 2.52 -25.25 -2.02
N THR A 4 3.77 -25.07 -2.46
CA THR A 4 4.53 -23.82 -2.31
C THR A 4 3.74 -22.61 -2.83
N THR A 5 2.99 -22.75 -3.92
CA THR A 5 2.16 -21.65 -4.44
C THR A 5 1.06 -21.26 -3.45
N VAL A 6 0.40 -22.23 -2.81
CA VAL A 6 -0.62 -21.94 -1.78
C VAL A 6 -0.02 -21.17 -0.61
N ILE A 7 1.16 -21.58 -0.12
CA ILE A 7 1.84 -20.89 0.99
C ILE A 7 2.12 -19.43 0.62
N LEU A 8 2.64 -19.20 -0.59
CA LEU A 8 2.97 -17.87 -1.09
C LEU A 8 1.72 -16.99 -1.31
N VAL A 9 0.64 -17.56 -1.85
CA VAL A 9 -0.64 -16.85 -2.02
C VAL A 9 -1.23 -16.46 -0.67
N VAL A 10 -1.23 -17.36 0.31
CA VAL A 10 -1.71 -17.06 1.68
C VAL A 10 -0.89 -15.95 2.31
N ALA A 11 0.44 -16.02 2.24
CA ALA A 11 1.32 -15.01 2.80
C ALA A 11 1.14 -13.65 2.09
N THR A 12 1.02 -13.64 0.76
CA THR A 12 0.75 -12.41 -0.02
C THR A 12 -0.59 -11.80 0.33
N THR A 13 -1.62 -12.63 0.53
CA THR A 13 -2.97 -12.20 0.93
C THR A 13 -2.94 -11.55 2.32
N ALA A 14 -2.27 -12.18 3.28
CA ALA A 14 -2.16 -11.65 4.64
C ALA A 14 -1.50 -10.27 4.66
N LEU A 15 -0.36 -10.12 3.98
CA LEU A 15 0.34 -8.83 3.93
C LEU A 15 -0.43 -7.76 3.13
N SER A 16 -1.07 -8.14 2.02
CA SER A 16 -1.90 -7.23 1.25
C SER A 16 -3.11 -6.74 2.04
N GLY A 17 -3.70 -7.61 2.88
CA GLY A 17 -4.77 -7.22 3.81
C GLY A 17 -4.31 -6.21 4.85
N VAL A 18 -3.11 -6.40 5.43
CA VAL A 18 -2.50 -5.42 6.35
C VAL A 18 -2.24 -4.09 5.63
N GLY A 19 -1.72 -4.11 4.40
CA GLY A 19 -1.52 -2.93 3.57
C GLY A 19 -2.81 -2.15 3.30
N ALA A 20 -3.87 -2.86 2.88
CA ALA A 20 -5.19 -2.28 2.66
C ALA A 20 -5.78 -1.66 3.94
N GLY A 21 -5.66 -2.37 5.08
CA GLY A 21 -6.09 -1.85 6.38
C GLY A 21 -5.37 -0.56 6.76
N ALA A 22 -4.05 -0.50 6.58
CA ALA A 22 -3.26 0.71 6.86
C ALA A 22 -3.67 1.89 5.96
N SER A 23 -3.88 1.64 4.66
CA SER A 23 -4.35 2.69 3.74
C SER A 23 -5.75 3.18 4.08
N LEU A 24 -6.66 2.30 4.50
CA LEU A 24 -7.98 2.67 4.96
C LEU A 24 -7.95 3.46 6.27
N ASP A 25 -7.07 3.13 7.21
CA ASP A 25 -6.90 3.91 8.45
C ASP A 25 -6.52 5.37 8.16
N VAL A 26 -5.57 5.58 7.24
CA VAL A 26 -5.19 6.93 6.81
C VAL A 26 -6.37 7.66 6.17
N SER A 27 -7.07 7.01 5.24
CA SER A 27 -8.16 7.64 4.47
C SER A 27 -9.41 7.92 5.33
N ILE A 28 -9.75 7.02 6.25
CA ILE A 28 -11.01 7.10 7.02
C ILE A 28 -10.82 7.87 8.33
N LYS A 29 -9.66 7.74 8.98
CA LYS A 29 -9.43 8.37 10.30
C LYS A 29 -8.48 9.56 10.23
N GLN A 30 -7.28 9.38 9.69
CA GLN A 30 -6.22 10.37 9.84
C GLN A 30 -6.47 11.63 9.00
N LEU A 31 -6.83 11.46 7.72
CA LEU A 31 -7.09 12.59 6.83
C LEU A 31 -8.30 13.42 7.29
N PRO A 32 -9.45 12.83 7.68
CA PRO A 32 -10.55 13.62 8.24
C PRO A 32 -10.19 14.35 9.54
N ALA A 33 -9.33 13.76 10.38
CA ALA A 33 -8.90 14.40 11.64
C ALA A 33 -8.17 15.73 11.40
N ARG A 34 -7.43 15.89 10.30
CA ARG A 34 -6.70 17.13 9.96
C ARG A 34 -7.62 18.35 9.89
N HIS A 35 -8.87 18.17 9.45
CA HIS A 35 -9.85 19.24 9.35
C HIS A 35 -10.40 19.68 10.71
N ARG A 36 -10.27 18.82 11.73
CA ARG A 36 -10.70 19.08 13.11
C ARG A 36 -9.60 19.69 13.96
N ILE A 37 -8.37 19.21 13.82
CA ILE A 37 -7.23 19.67 14.64
C ILE A 37 -6.43 20.81 13.98
N GLY A 38 -6.67 21.08 12.70
CA GLY A 38 -5.95 22.09 11.93
C GLY A 38 -4.67 21.56 11.26
N VAL A 39 -4.28 22.26 10.19
CA VAL A 39 -3.22 21.81 9.27
C VAL A 39 -1.83 21.76 9.91
N ILE A 40 -1.53 22.72 10.81
CA ILE A 40 -0.24 22.80 11.51
C ILE A 40 -0.12 21.65 12.51
N ALA A 41 -1.16 21.44 13.33
CA ALA A 41 -1.19 20.34 14.30
C ALA A 41 -1.09 18.98 13.61
N TYR A 42 -1.81 18.79 12.50
CA TYR A 42 -1.68 17.59 11.69
C TYR A 42 -0.28 17.42 11.10
N SER A 43 0.39 18.49 10.68
CA SER A 43 1.77 18.40 10.19
C SER A 43 2.74 17.95 11.28
N VAL A 44 2.58 18.43 12.52
CA VAL A 44 3.38 17.97 13.66
C VAL A 44 3.10 16.50 13.96
N TYR A 45 1.83 16.09 13.97
CA TYR A 45 1.43 14.69 14.15
C TYR A 45 2.03 13.78 13.07
N SER A 46 1.83 14.10 11.79
CA SER A 46 2.36 13.31 10.66
C SER A 46 3.87 13.24 10.69
N GLN A 47 4.58 14.32 11.01
CA GLN A 47 6.04 14.27 11.15
C GLN A 47 6.45 13.35 12.30
N ALA A 48 5.78 13.41 13.45
CA ALA A 48 6.08 12.54 14.58
C ALA A 48 5.83 11.05 14.26
N THR A 49 4.78 10.74 13.50
CA THR A 49 4.48 9.35 13.09
C THR A 49 5.41 8.88 11.98
N ASP A 50 5.49 9.61 10.87
CA ASP A 50 6.16 9.23 9.61
C ASP A 50 7.69 9.17 9.77
N LEU A 51 8.26 9.99 10.65
CA LEU A 51 9.69 10.01 10.94
C LEU A 51 10.08 9.14 12.15
N GLY A 52 9.09 8.78 12.98
CA GLY A 52 9.23 7.86 14.08
C GLY A 52 9.02 6.42 13.63
N THR A 53 8.10 5.73 14.30
CA THR A 53 7.87 4.28 14.14
C THR A 53 7.50 3.88 12.70
N ALA A 54 6.79 4.74 11.97
CA ALA A 54 6.30 4.43 10.63
C ALA A 54 7.44 4.24 9.61
N ARG A 55 8.60 4.89 9.81
CA ARG A 55 9.78 4.72 8.94
C ARG A 55 10.31 3.29 8.95
N VAL A 56 10.18 2.58 10.07
CA VAL A 56 10.65 1.20 10.20
C VAL A 56 9.54 0.22 9.81
N TRP A 57 8.27 0.61 9.96
CA TRP A 57 7.13 -0.26 9.72
C TRP A 57 6.71 -0.35 8.24
N TYR A 58 6.54 0.79 7.56
CA TYR A 58 5.94 0.81 6.22
C TYR A 58 6.86 0.32 5.09
N PRO A 59 8.17 0.63 5.05
CA PRO A 59 9.01 0.17 3.95
C PRO A 59 9.13 -1.36 3.87
N PRO A 60 9.36 -2.11 4.97
CA PRO A 60 9.34 -3.56 4.93
C PRO A 60 7.97 -4.12 4.53
N LEU A 61 6.87 -3.50 4.96
CA LEU A 61 5.53 -3.92 4.56
C LEU A 61 5.32 -3.74 3.05
N GLY A 62 5.62 -2.57 2.49
CA GLY A 62 5.43 -2.30 1.06
C GLY A 62 6.38 -3.12 0.17
N ILE A 63 7.68 -3.05 0.44
CA ILE A 63 8.70 -3.76 -0.35
C ILE A 63 8.57 -5.28 -0.17
N GLY A 64 8.36 -5.74 1.07
CA GLY A 64 8.18 -7.16 1.36
C GLY A 64 6.98 -7.75 0.66
N THR A 65 5.85 -7.04 0.63
CA THR A 65 4.65 -7.53 -0.08
C THR A 65 4.83 -7.53 -1.59
N LEU A 66 5.50 -6.52 -2.16
CA LEU A 66 5.86 -6.52 -3.59
C LEU A 66 6.76 -7.73 -3.93
N LEU A 67 7.83 -7.95 -3.17
CA LEU A 67 8.74 -9.06 -3.41
C LEU A 67 8.03 -10.41 -3.31
N LEU A 68 7.12 -10.54 -2.35
CA LEU A 68 6.32 -11.75 -2.17
C LEU A 68 5.32 -11.96 -3.32
N ALA A 69 4.67 -10.90 -3.80
CA ALA A 69 3.78 -10.97 -4.98
C ALA A 69 4.55 -11.40 -6.24
N LEU A 70 5.74 -10.83 -6.47
CA LEU A 70 6.62 -11.22 -7.57
C LEU A 70 7.10 -12.67 -7.45
N ALA A 71 7.51 -13.10 -6.25
CA ALA A 71 7.92 -14.47 -6.00
C ALA A 71 6.75 -15.45 -6.23
N THR A 72 5.55 -15.11 -5.79
CA THR A 72 4.33 -15.91 -6.02
C THR A 72 4.06 -16.08 -7.52
N ALA A 73 4.11 -14.99 -8.29
CA ALA A 73 3.97 -15.03 -9.74
C ALA A 73 5.04 -15.89 -10.42
N MET A 74 6.30 -15.74 -10.00
CA MET A 74 7.41 -16.51 -10.55
C MET A 74 7.26 -18.01 -10.28
N VAL A 75 6.90 -18.40 -9.04
CA VAL A 75 6.66 -19.81 -8.69
C VAL A 75 5.47 -20.37 -9.45
N ALA A 76 4.35 -19.64 -9.55
CA ALA A 76 3.18 -20.07 -10.31
C ALA A 76 3.51 -20.31 -11.80
N PHE A 77 4.37 -19.46 -12.38
CA PHE A 77 4.87 -19.63 -13.74
C PHE A 77 5.70 -20.91 -13.90
N PHE A 78 6.68 -21.15 -13.02
CA PHE A 78 7.55 -22.33 -13.09
C PHE A 78 6.84 -23.64 -12.74
N GLN A 79 5.79 -23.60 -11.93
CA GLN A 79 4.94 -24.76 -11.64
C GLN A 79 3.88 -25.03 -12.71
N HIS A 80 3.85 -24.24 -13.79
CA HIS A 80 2.87 -24.37 -14.88
C HIS A 80 1.41 -24.37 -14.39
N VAL A 81 1.13 -23.51 -13.40
CA VAL A 81 -0.23 -23.30 -12.92
C VAL A 81 -1.14 -22.94 -14.09
N THR A 82 -2.33 -23.56 -14.14
CA THR A 82 -3.28 -23.30 -15.23
C THR A 82 -3.62 -21.81 -15.28
N PHE A 83 -3.86 -21.30 -16.49
CA PHE A 83 -4.08 -19.87 -16.69
C PHE A 83 -5.23 -19.30 -15.82
N ALA A 84 -6.28 -20.10 -15.60
CA ALA A 84 -7.41 -19.73 -14.76
C ALA A 84 -6.99 -19.35 -13.33
N HIS A 85 -6.02 -20.07 -12.75
CA HIS A 85 -5.52 -19.79 -11.40
C HIS A 85 -4.32 -18.84 -11.39
N ALA A 86 -3.51 -18.83 -12.45
CA ALA A 86 -2.32 -17.97 -12.56
C ALA A 86 -2.67 -16.50 -12.85
N LEU A 87 -3.77 -16.24 -13.57
CA LEU A 87 -4.20 -14.88 -13.94
C LEU A 87 -4.30 -13.93 -12.73
N PRO A 88 -5.06 -14.23 -11.65
CA PRO A 88 -5.14 -13.33 -10.51
C PRO A 88 -3.78 -13.14 -9.81
N ILE A 89 -2.91 -14.15 -9.79
CA ILE A 89 -1.55 -14.05 -9.23
C ILE A 89 -0.71 -13.03 -10.02
N PHE A 90 -0.75 -13.10 -11.35
CA PHE A 90 -0.04 -12.14 -12.20
C PHE A 90 -0.59 -10.71 -12.09
N LEU A 91 -1.91 -10.58 -11.98
CA LEU A 91 -2.55 -9.27 -11.75
C LEU A 91 -2.11 -8.65 -10.43
N VAL A 92 -2.06 -9.43 -9.34
CA VAL A 92 -1.57 -8.96 -8.04
C VAL A 92 -0.14 -8.42 -8.16
N ALA A 93 0.76 -9.16 -8.82
CA ALA A 93 2.13 -8.74 -9.02
C ALA A 93 2.22 -7.41 -9.81
N ALA A 94 1.46 -7.31 -10.91
CA ALA A 94 1.41 -6.09 -11.71
C ALA A 94 0.85 -4.88 -10.92
N LEU A 95 -0.22 -5.08 -10.16
CA LEU A 95 -0.82 -4.03 -9.33
C LEU A 95 0.13 -3.56 -8.23
N TRP A 96 0.88 -4.47 -7.60
CA TRP A 96 1.91 -4.12 -6.61
C TRP A 96 3.06 -3.30 -7.22
N VAL A 97 3.48 -3.62 -8.45
CA VAL A 97 4.47 -2.80 -9.17
C VAL A 97 3.94 -1.38 -9.39
N VAL A 98 2.71 -1.25 -9.87
CA VAL A 98 2.05 0.06 -10.06
C VAL A 98 1.95 0.81 -8.73
N HIS A 99 1.58 0.13 -7.65
CA HIS A 99 1.45 0.72 -6.31
C HIS A 99 2.77 1.32 -5.80
N VAL A 100 3.85 0.55 -5.90
CA VAL A 100 5.18 1.00 -5.46
C VAL A 100 5.67 2.15 -6.33
N LEU A 101 5.44 2.12 -7.65
CA LEU A 101 5.77 3.25 -8.54
C LEU A 101 5.04 4.54 -8.14
N ILE A 102 3.73 4.46 -7.85
CA ILE A 102 2.96 5.62 -7.37
C ILE A 102 3.57 6.13 -6.05
N THR A 103 3.91 5.24 -5.13
CA THR A 103 4.49 5.61 -3.83
C THR A 103 5.85 6.29 -3.98
N LEU A 104 6.73 5.76 -4.82
CA LEU A 104 8.07 6.30 -5.05
C LEU A 104 8.05 7.66 -5.75
N ILE A 105 7.21 7.80 -6.79
CA ILE A 105 7.15 9.03 -7.59
C ILE A 105 6.45 10.16 -6.84
N TRP A 106 5.39 9.84 -6.09
CA TRP A 106 4.48 10.86 -5.56
C TRP A 106 4.48 11.00 -4.04
N ALA A 107 4.53 9.89 -3.30
CA ALA A 107 4.44 9.94 -1.84
C ALA A 107 5.79 10.23 -1.18
N LEU A 108 6.89 9.65 -1.70
CA LEU A 108 8.22 9.87 -1.13
C LEU A 108 8.65 11.35 -1.09
N PRO A 109 8.35 12.20 -2.12
CA PRO A 109 8.73 13.61 -2.10
C PRO A 109 7.90 14.51 -1.16
N THR A 110 6.79 14.04 -0.59
CA THR A 110 5.93 14.91 0.24
C THR A 110 6.55 15.22 1.61
N LEU A 111 7.23 14.25 2.23
CA LEU A 111 7.87 14.40 3.54
C LEU A 111 8.91 15.54 3.59
N PRO A 112 9.90 15.62 2.68
CA PRO A 112 10.85 16.74 2.70
C PRO A 112 10.16 18.08 2.40
N ARG A 113 9.16 18.12 1.50
CA ARG A 113 8.39 19.34 1.21
C ARG A 113 7.61 19.83 2.42
N GLN A 114 6.96 18.93 3.16
CA GLN A 114 6.21 19.25 4.36
C GLN A 114 7.07 19.96 5.41
N ARG A 115 8.33 19.54 5.57
CA ARG A 115 9.28 20.20 6.48
C ARG A 115 9.66 21.61 6.02
N GLN A 116 9.83 21.82 4.72
CA GLN A 116 10.19 23.12 4.15
C GLN A 116 9.09 24.16 4.38
N VAL A 117 7.82 23.75 4.34
CA VAL A 117 6.66 24.64 4.49
C VAL A 117 6.02 24.55 5.88
N ALA A 118 6.70 24.01 6.89
CA ALA A 118 6.12 23.64 8.18
C ALA A 118 5.40 24.79 8.93
N HIS A 119 5.76 26.04 8.67
CA HIS A 119 5.18 27.24 9.30
C HIS A 119 4.19 27.99 8.38
N ASP A 120 4.01 27.54 7.15
CA ASP A 120 3.12 28.14 6.15
C ASP A 120 1.85 27.29 6.02
N ALA A 121 0.81 27.68 6.75
CA ALA A 121 -0.47 26.96 6.76
C ALA A 121 -1.12 26.85 5.37
N PRO A 122 -1.19 27.91 4.53
CA PRO A 122 -1.67 27.79 3.15
C PRO A 122 -0.90 26.75 2.31
N GLN A 123 0.44 26.76 2.35
CA GLN A 123 1.25 25.82 1.59
C GLN A 123 1.12 24.38 2.10
N LEU A 124 1.05 24.19 3.42
CA LEU A 124 0.76 22.87 4.02
C LEU A 124 -0.61 22.35 3.59
N ALA A 125 -1.63 23.21 3.56
CA ALA A 125 -2.97 22.81 3.14
C ALA A 125 -2.99 22.35 1.68
N ALA A 126 -2.32 23.08 0.79
CA ALA A 126 -2.17 22.68 -0.61
C ALA A 126 -1.45 21.32 -0.75
N LEU A 127 -0.36 21.11 0.00
CA LEU A 127 0.38 19.86 0.01
C LEU A 127 -0.48 18.69 0.49
N PHE A 128 -1.22 18.86 1.59
CA PHE A 128 -2.08 17.79 2.12
C PHE A 128 -3.31 17.52 1.26
N ASN A 129 -3.86 18.52 0.57
CA ASN A 129 -4.94 18.32 -0.41
C ASN A 129 -4.44 17.49 -1.60
N GLN A 130 -3.21 17.72 -2.06
CA GLN A 130 -2.59 16.88 -3.08
C GLN A 130 -2.35 15.45 -2.57
N PHE A 131 -1.83 15.32 -1.34
CA PHE A 131 -1.61 14.02 -0.71
C PHE A 131 -2.91 13.23 -0.54
N GLU A 132 -4.00 13.86 -0.12
CA GLU A 132 -5.31 13.19 0.01
C GLU A 132 -5.80 12.61 -1.32
N ARG A 133 -5.69 13.37 -2.41
CA ARG A 133 -6.07 12.86 -3.75
C ARG A 133 -5.28 11.61 -4.12
N LEU A 134 -3.96 11.63 -3.88
CA LEU A 134 -3.09 10.49 -4.12
C LEU A 134 -3.40 9.33 -3.18
N GLN A 135 -3.69 9.61 -1.92
CA GLN A 135 -4.05 8.61 -0.92
C GLN A 135 -5.35 7.90 -1.29
N THR A 136 -6.33 8.60 -1.85
CA THR A 136 -7.56 7.96 -2.36
C THR A 136 -7.26 6.95 -3.46
N VAL A 137 -6.40 7.31 -4.43
CA VAL A 137 -5.96 6.38 -5.47
C VAL A 137 -5.22 5.19 -4.87
N ARG A 138 -4.30 5.44 -3.93
CA ARG A 138 -3.52 4.39 -3.26
C ARG A 138 -4.40 3.44 -2.46
N ALA A 139 -5.35 3.96 -1.68
CA ALA A 139 -6.28 3.16 -0.91
C ALA A 139 -7.21 2.31 -1.80
N ALA A 140 -7.70 2.87 -2.92
CA ALA A 140 -8.46 2.10 -3.89
C ALA A 140 -7.63 0.98 -4.51
N LEU A 141 -6.36 1.26 -4.84
CA LEU A 141 -5.42 0.28 -5.37
C LEU A 141 -5.10 -0.82 -4.35
N ASP A 142 -4.86 -0.48 -3.08
CA ASP A 142 -4.62 -1.46 -2.02
C ASP A 142 -5.82 -2.39 -1.80
N VAL A 143 -7.04 -1.83 -1.79
CA VAL A 143 -8.27 -2.63 -1.70
C VAL A 143 -8.45 -3.53 -2.91
N LEU A 144 -8.16 -3.03 -4.12
CA LEU A 144 -8.19 -3.83 -5.34
C LEU A 144 -7.15 -4.96 -5.32
N ILE A 145 -5.93 -4.67 -4.88
CA ILE A 145 -4.87 -5.66 -4.68
C ILE A 145 -5.36 -6.74 -3.72
N PHE A 146 -5.89 -6.34 -2.56
CA PHE A 146 -6.37 -7.30 -1.58
C PHE A 146 -7.53 -8.15 -2.12
N GLY A 147 -8.51 -7.55 -2.80
CA GLY A 147 -9.58 -8.29 -3.46
C GLY A 147 -9.07 -9.27 -4.52
N THR A 148 -8.05 -8.87 -5.29
CA THR A 148 -7.42 -9.74 -6.29
C THR A 148 -6.61 -10.87 -5.64
N THR A 149 -5.97 -10.64 -4.49
CA THR A 149 -5.31 -11.71 -3.72
C THR A 149 -6.31 -12.70 -3.14
N LEU A 150 -7.47 -12.25 -2.68
CA LEU A 150 -8.55 -13.14 -2.24
C LEU A 150 -9.09 -13.97 -3.40
N TRP A 151 -9.22 -13.37 -4.59
CA TRP A 151 -9.56 -14.12 -5.80
C TRP A 151 -8.51 -15.19 -6.12
N ALA A 152 -7.21 -14.86 -6.07
CA ALA A 152 -6.14 -15.83 -6.25
C ALA A 152 -6.22 -16.98 -5.24
N LEU A 153 -6.45 -16.66 -3.97
CA LEU A 153 -6.56 -17.64 -2.89
C LEU A 153 -7.75 -18.59 -3.09
N VAL A 154 -8.94 -18.05 -3.34
CA VAL A 154 -10.15 -18.85 -3.56
C VAL A 154 -9.99 -19.71 -4.80
N SER A 155 -9.48 -19.13 -5.89
CA SER A 155 -9.25 -19.82 -7.15
C SER A 155 -8.31 -21.03 -7.00
N TYR A 156 -7.27 -20.90 -6.18
CA TYR A 156 -6.23 -21.94 -6.08
C TYR A 156 -6.56 -23.02 -5.04
N VAL A 157 -7.43 -22.72 -4.07
CA VAL A 157 -7.81 -23.65 -2.98
C VAL A 157 -9.11 -24.41 -3.28
N SER A 158 -9.94 -23.91 -4.21
CA SER A 158 -11.19 -24.54 -4.63
C SER A 158 -10.97 -25.53 -5.78
#